data_AF-A0A8H5KUV8-F1
#
_entry.id   AF-A0A8H5KUV8-F1
#
_cell.length_a   1.000
_cell.length_b   1.000
_cell.length_c   1.000
_cell.angle_alpha   90.00
_cell.angle_beta   90.00
_cell.angle_gamma   90.00
#
_symmetry.space_group_name_H-M   'P 1'
#
loop_
_entity.id
_entity.type
_entity.pdbx_description
1 polymer ?
#
loop_
_entity_poly.entity_id
_entity_poly.type
_entity_poly.pdbx_seq_one_letter_code
_entity_poly.pdbx_strand_id
1 'polypeptide(L)'
;MDKDEKIVCSDMPADVEMGSGNTEVISSSGLKRELGSRHINMIAVAGMIGTGLFLSSGQVIATAGPVGALLAYTLMGFVTAGVAYTTGEITAFMPSTGGFVRHATKFVEPALGAATGWNFWYTMAINMPAEISAAATLVQFWNTSINPGVWITIFLVFIIIANLYGAKLYGESEVVFASLKIMLIIGLIIGGLVIDLGGAPNHERLGFRYWIHPGAFNTYIKEGSAGRFLAFWKAMLPAAFSYGNIQVVAISGSETKNPRKLIPAATKKTFYRIFFFYFCSIFIVGLIVPYNDPALGVSTGTASQSPFVIAFQRSGVSVVPSIINAVVCTSAISSGSACIFIASRTLFGLSCDGHAPQFFQRCNRFGTPHYAVGMSCLLPPLVYLTVVNNTSVVFSWFVNITTVAGLIGWVVIQVTYLRFFAGLKKQGYSREELPYKSPFQPYVAWATLLVVSLVILFCGFDVFVKGHFTAQGFITCYINIAIFAVLYAIFKIQLRSKVIPTSEIELSEEFRSIREEKQQEEAGQQHK
;
A
#
# COMPACT_ATOMS: atom_id res chain seq x y z
N MET A 1 -9.82 -39.64 21.93
CA MET A 1 -8.53 -40.12 21.39
C MET A 1 -8.47 -39.61 19.97
N ASP A 2 -8.10 -38.34 19.81
CA ASP A 2 -8.06 -37.67 18.51
C ASP A 2 -6.77 -36.85 18.49
N LYS A 3 -5.90 -37.17 17.53
CA LYS A 3 -4.56 -36.61 17.43
C LYS A 3 -4.66 -35.30 16.63
N ASP A 4 -4.55 -34.18 17.33
CA ASP A 4 -4.22 -32.89 16.73
C ASP A 4 -2.87 -33.01 16.02
N GLU A 5 -2.89 -33.07 14.70
CA GLU A 5 -1.68 -33.09 13.87
C GLU A 5 -1.05 -31.69 13.88
N LYS A 6 -0.01 -31.54 14.70
CA LYS A 6 0.76 -30.31 14.88
C LYS A 6 1.67 -30.10 13.68
N ILE A 7 1.30 -29.20 12.77
CA ILE A 7 2.24 -28.75 11.72
C ILE A 7 3.10 -27.64 12.33
N VAL A 8 4.31 -28.00 12.79
CA VAL A 8 5.37 -27.07 13.18
C VAL A 8 6.45 -27.12 12.10
N CYS A 9 6.96 -25.96 11.64
CA CYS A 9 8.01 -25.90 10.61
C CYS A 9 9.34 -26.61 10.96
N SER A 10 9.50 -27.17 12.16
CA SER A 10 10.73 -27.83 12.61
C SER A 10 10.90 -29.27 12.11
N ASP A 11 9.86 -29.89 11.54
CA ASP A 11 9.85 -31.35 11.34
C ASP A 11 9.94 -31.74 9.86
N MET A 12 10.99 -31.28 9.16
CA MET A 12 11.36 -31.84 7.84
C MET A 12 12.77 -32.45 7.89
N PRO A 13 12.91 -33.78 7.74
CA PRO A 13 14.21 -34.38 7.55
C PRO A 13 14.81 -33.94 6.21
N ALA A 14 16.11 -33.67 6.22
CA ALA A 14 16.92 -33.65 5.01
C ALA A 14 16.93 -35.08 4.43
N ASP A 15 16.86 -35.18 3.10
CA ASP A 15 17.05 -36.38 2.29
C ASP A 15 15.81 -37.30 2.12
N VAL A 16 15.16 -37.21 0.96
CA VAL A 16 14.30 -38.28 0.41
C VAL A 16 14.52 -38.39 -1.11
N GLU A 17 14.91 -39.59 -1.53
CA GLU A 17 15.17 -40.02 -2.91
C GLU A 17 13.96 -39.90 -3.85
N MET A 18 14.24 -39.69 -5.14
CA MET A 18 13.26 -39.49 -6.20
C MET A 18 12.52 -40.78 -6.59
N GLY A 19 11.20 -40.79 -6.41
CA GLY A 19 10.26 -41.75 -7.00
C GLY A 19 9.14 -41.03 -7.76
N SER A 20 8.87 -41.46 -8.99
CA SER A 20 7.96 -40.83 -9.94
C SER A 20 6.48 -40.89 -9.54
N GLY A 21 5.86 -39.74 -9.30
CA GLY A 21 4.41 -39.58 -9.18
C GLY A 21 4.04 -38.14 -8.81
N ASN A 22 3.23 -37.49 -9.66
CA ASN A 22 2.67 -36.13 -9.55
C ASN A 22 2.88 -35.44 -8.18
N THR A 23 4.00 -34.76 -8.03
CA THR A 23 4.37 -34.11 -6.78
C THR A 23 3.80 -32.70 -6.72
N GLU A 24 2.78 -32.49 -5.88
CA GLU A 24 2.46 -31.15 -5.39
C GLU A 24 3.68 -30.61 -4.63
N VAL A 25 4.37 -29.62 -5.22
CA VAL A 25 5.57 -29.03 -4.62
C VAL A 25 5.17 -28.22 -3.39
N ILE A 26 5.25 -28.83 -2.21
CA ILE A 26 5.12 -28.17 -0.92
C ILE A 26 6.31 -27.22 -0.77
N SER A 27 6.04 -25.92 -0.63
CA SER A 27 7.08 -24.94 -0.35
C SER A 27 7.66 -25.16 1.05
N SER A 28 8.94 -24.85 1.25
CA SER A 28 9.63 -24.92 2.55
C SER A 28 8.99 -24.07 3.67
N SER A 29 7.96 -23.28 3.36
CA SER A 29 7.16 -22.48 4.29
C SER A 29 5.83 -23.10 4.74
N GLY A 30 5.48 -24.33 4.32
CA GLY A 30 4.22 -24.98 4.70
C GLY A 30 2.95 -24.35 4.10
N LEU A 31 3.08 -23.35 3.24
CA LEU A 31 1.99 -22.68 2.53
C LEU A 31 1.83 -23.29 1.12
N LYS A 32 0.60 -23.66 0.76
CA LYS A 32 0.27 -24.27 -0.54
C LYS A 32 0.37 -23.25 -1.68
N ARG A 33 1.01 -23.62 -2.79
CA ARG A 33 1.17 -22.80 -4.01
C ARG A 33 -0.11 -22.80 -4.86
N GLU A 34 -1.16 -22.14 -4.38
CA GLU A 34 -2.49 -22.18 -5.01
C GLU A 34 -2.91 -20.88 -5.73
N LEU A 35 -2.19 -19.76 -5.57
CA LEU A 35 -2.62 -18.47 -6.14
C LEU A 35 -2.29 -18.37 -7.65
N GLY A 36 -3.33 -18.31 -8.47
CA GLY A 36 -3.21 -18.09 -9.91
C GLY A 36 -2.87 -16.63 -10.26
N SER A 37 -2.41 -16.40 -11.51
CA SER A 37 -2.06 -15.06 -12.02
C SER A 37 -3.22 -14.04 -11.89
N ARG A 38 -4.47 -14.50 -12.00
CA ARG A 38 -5.66 -13.67 -11.83
C ARG A 38 -5.81 -13.20 -10.38
N HIS A 39 -5.66 -14.09 -9.40
CA HIS A 39 -5.77 -13.75 -7.98
C HIS A 39 -4.68 -12.77 -7.56
N ILE A 40 -3.44 -12.99 -7.98
CA ILE A 40 -2.32 -12.11 -7.63
C ILE A 40 -2.53 -10.69 -8.19
N ASN A 41 -2.93 -10.56 -9.46
CA ASN A 41 -3.20 -9.25 -10.06
C ASN A 41 -4.39 -8.54 -9.39
N MET A 42 -5.44 -9.29 -9.01
CA MET A 42 -6.61 -8.70 -8.37
C MET A 42 -6.32 -8.30 -6.93
N ILE A 43 -5.64 -9.13 -6.15
CA ILE A 43 -5.19 -8.81 -4.78
C ILE A 43 -4.23 -7.61 -4.78
N ALA A 44 -3.27 -7.60 -5.71
CA ALA A 44 -2.34 -6.48 -5.88
C ALA A 44 -3.08 -5.15 -6.08
N VAL A 45 -4.12 -5.16 -6.91
CA VAL A 45 -4.88 -3.95 -7.22
C VAL A 45 -5.86 -3.60 -6.11
N ALA A 46 -6.45 -4.60 -5.47
CA ALA A 46 -7.34 -4.40 -4.35
C ALA A 46 -6.63 -3.77 -3.15
N GLY A 47 -5.38 -4.17 -2.89
CA GLY A 47 -4.56 -3.64 -1.79
C GLY A 47 -3.96 -2.25 -2.05
N MET A 48 -3.95 -1.79 -3.31
CA MET A 48 -3.55 -0.43 -3.66
C MET A 48 -4.73 0.53 -3.76
N ILE A 49 -5.90 0.07 -4.19
CA ILE A 49 -7.09 0.92 -4.28
C ILE A 49 -7.84 0.88 -2.93
N GLY A 50 -7.61 1.91 -2.12
CA GLY A 50 -8.27 2.14 -0.85
C GLY A 50 -8.97 3.49 -0.76
N THR A 51 -9.16 3.99 0.45
CA THR A 51 -9.82 5.28 0.72
C THR A 51 -8.99 6.50 0.30
N GLY A 52 -7.71 6.32 -0.02
CA GLY A 52 -6.83 7.40 -0.49
C GLY A 52 -7.39 8.16 -1.70
N LEU A 53 -7.78 7.45 -2.77
CA LEU A 53 -8.32 8.10 -3.96
C LEU A 53 -9.66 8.82 -3.69
N PHE A 54 -10.50 8.26 -2.83
CA PHE A 54 -11.88 8.75 -2.69
C PHE A 54 -12.05 9.80 -1.59
N LEU A 55 -11.25 9.75 -0.53
CA LEU A 55 -11.35 10.65 0.61
C LEU A 55 -10.13 11.57 0.73
N SER A 56 -8.90 11.04 0.60
CA SER A 56 -7.69 11.88 0.66
C SER A 56 -7.60 12.84 -0.53
N SER A 57 -8.16 12.51 -1.69
CA SER A 57 -8.26 13.44 -2.84
C SER A 57 -9.00 14.73 -2.50
N GLY A 58 -10.05 14.67 -1.67
CA GLY A 58 -10.77 15.87 -1.21
C GLY A 58 -9.86 16.81 -0.42
N GLN A 59 -9.08 16.26 0.51
CA GLN A 59 -8.09 17.01 1.30
C GLN A 59 -6.97 17.58 0.42
N VAL A 60 -6.49 16.80 -0.56
CA VAL A 60 -5.44 17.20 -1.49
C VAL A 60 -5.91 18.36 -2.37
N ILE A 61 -7.14 18.28 -2.89
CA ILE A 61 -7.74 19.35 -3.70
C ILE A 61 -7.98 20.60 -2.85
N ALA A 62 -8.56 20.46 -1.66
CA ALA A 62 -8.77 21.58 -0.75
C ALA A 62 -7.46 22.29 -0.37
N THR A 63 -6.39 21.52 -0.17
CA THR A 63 -5.09 22.06 0.22
C THR A 63 -4.35 22.71 -0.94
N ALA A 64 -4.25 22.05 -2.10
CA ALA A 64 -3.34 22.44 -3.18
C ALA A 64 -4.03 23.07 -4.41
N GLY A 65 -5.36 23.03 -4.47
CA GLY A 65 -6.11 23.34 -5.69
C GLY A 65 -6.01 22.23 -6.74
N PRO A 66 -6.74 22.35 -7.86
CA PRO A 66 -6.83 21.28 -8.86
C PRO A 66 -5.49 20.94 -9.53
N VAL A 67 -4.69 21.94 -9.90
CA VAL A 67 -3.36 21.70 -10.52
C VAL A 67 -2.37 21.19 -9.47
N GLY A 68 -2.36 21.77 -8.28
CA GLY A 68 -1.48 21.31 -7.20
C GLY A 68 -1.75 19.85 -6.82
N ALA A 69 -3.03 19.46 -6.76
CA ALA A 69 -3.44 18.07 -6.56
C ALA A 69 -2.98 17.15 -7.69
N LEU A 70 -3.21 17.55 -8.96
CA LEU A 70 -2.79 16.76 -10.12
C LEU A 70 -1.28 16.56 -10.15
N LEU A 71 -0.50 17.60 -9.85
CA LEU A 71 0.96 17.53 -9.77
C LEU A 71 1.40 16.58 -8.65
N ALA A 72 0.78 16.66 -7.46
CA ALA A 72 1.14 15.80 -6.33
C ALA A 72 0.90 14.32 -6.65
N TYR A 73 -0.27 13.98 -7.21
CA TYR A 73 -0.58 12.61 -7.64
C TYR A 73 0.27 12.14 -8.81
N THR A 74 0.65 13.03 -9.73
CA THR A 74 1.51 12.69 -10.86
C THR A 74 2.93 12.38 -10.39
N LEU A 75 3.51 13.26 -9.55
CA LEU A 75 4.86 13.09 -9.02
C LEU A 75 4.94 11.84 -8.12
N MET A 76 4.01 11.67 -7.19
CA MET A 76 3.95 10.45 -6.37
C MET A 76 3.71 9.20 -7.22
N GLY A 77 2.93 9.31 -8.29
CA GLY A 77 2.79 8.25 -9.28
C GLY A 77 4.13 7.83 -9.89
N PHE A 78 4.97 8.78 -10.32
CA PHE A 78 6.31 8.46 -10.81
C PHE A 78 7.23 7.87 -9.74
N VAL A 79 7.15 8.35 -8.49
CA VAL A 79 7.88 7.76 -7.36
C VAL A 79 7.48 6.28 -7.18
N THR A 80 6.17 5.99 -7.19
CA THR A 80 5.63 4.63 -7.11
C THR A 80 6.03 3.77 -8.30
N ALA A 81 6.16 4.34 -9.51
CA ALA A 81 6.72 3.66 -10.67
C ALA A 81 8.15 3.17 -10.40
N GLY A 82 8.97 4.02 -9.78
CA GLY A 82 10.34 3.67 -9.41
C GLY A 82 10.38 2.53 -8.39
N VAL A 83 9.51 2.57 -7.37
CA VAL A 83 9.35 1.45 -6.41
C VAL A 83 8.94 0.17 -7.13
N ALA A 84 7.93 0.23 -8.00
CA ALA A 84 7.48 -0.90 -8.82
C ALA A 84 8.61 -1.51 -9.66
N TYR A 85 9.42 -0.67 -10.31
CA TYR A 85 10.54 -1.11 -11.14
C TYR A 85 11.63 -1.78 -10.31
N THR A 86 12.09 -1.17 -9.22
CA THR A 86 13.12 -1.75 -8.36
C THR A 86 12.65 -3.03 -7.70
N THR A 87 11.41 -3.06 -7.20
CA THR A 87 10.82 -4.24 -6.56
C THR A 87 10.60 -5.37 -7.57
N GLY A 88 10.14 -5.06 -8.78
CA GLY A 88 9.95 -6.05 -9.84
C GLY A 88 11.26 -6.72 -10.24
N GLU A 89 12.33 -5.94 -10.44
CA GLU A 89 13.65 -6.46 -10.83
C GLU A 89 14.28 -7.34 -9.74
N ILE A 90 14.36 -6.85 -8.51
CA ILE A 90 14.99 -7.63 -7.43
C ILE A 90 14.18 -8.88 -7.06
N THR A 91 12.85 -8.81 -7.12
CA THR A 91 11.99 -9.98 -6.84
C THR A 91 12.00 -10.99 -7.98
N ALA A 92 12.21 -10.55 -9.22
CA ALA A 92 12.44 -11.48 -10.32
C ALA A 92 13.78 -12.23 -10.16
N PHE A 93 14.79 -11.54 -9.64
CA PHE A 93 16.10 -12.11 -9.36
C PHE A 93 16.09 -13.07 -8.16
N MET A 94 15.35 -12.76 -7.10
CA MET A 94 15.23 -13.64 -5.93
C MET A 94 13.77 -13.68 -5.46
N PRO A 95 12.92 -14.57 -6.00
CA PRO A 95 11.56 -14.73 -5.51
C PRO A 95 11.54 -15.34 -4.10
N SER A 96 11.17 -14.55 -3.09
CA SER A 96 11.13 -15.02 -1.70
C SER A 96 9.81 -14.69 -1.01
N THR A 97 9.30 -15.61 -0.16
CA THR A 97 8.24 -15.28 0.81
C THR A 97 8.69 -14.10 1.66
N GLY A 98 7.82 -13.11 1.91
CA GLY A 98 8.20 -11.90 2.65
C GLY A 98 8.84 -10.79 1.77
N GLY A 99 9.11 -11.08 0.50
CA GLY A 99 9.48 -10.10 -0.52
C GLY A 99 10.59 -9.15 -0.08
N PHE A 100 10.31 -7.85 -0.11
CA PHE A 100 11.29 -6.79 0.17
C PHE A 100 11.92 -6.85 1.58
N VAL A 101 11.24 -7.45 2.55
CA VAL A 101 11.78 -7.64 3.92
C VAL A 101 12.99 -8.58 3.87
N ARG A 102 12.86 -9.72 3.18
CA ARG A 102 13.97 -10.68 3.03
C ARG A 102 15.04 -10.18 2.07
N HIS A 103 14.67 -9.38 1.06
CA HIS A 103 15.65 -8.70 0.22
C HIS A 103 16.57 -7.81 1.06
N ALA A 104 16.02 -7.04 2.01
CA ALA A 104 16.82 -6.21 2.90
C ALA A 104 17.78 -7.05 3.78
N THR A 105 17.32 -8.20 4.29
CA THR A 105 18.16 -9.15 5.03
C THR A 105 19.33 -9.68 4.19
N LYS A 106 19.08 -10.05 2.93
CA LYS A 106 20.07 -10.70 2.04
C LYS A 106 21.04 -9.74 1.36
N PHE A 107 20.58 -8.57 0.95
CA PHE A 107 21.38 -7.62 0.17
C PHE A 107 21.97 -6.47 1.00
N VAL A 108 21.48 -6.25 2.23
CA VAL A 108 21.95 -5.16 3.09
C VAL A 108 22.46 -5.69 4.41
N GLU A 109 21.55 -6.15 5.26
CA GLU A 109 21.85 -6.52 6.64
C GLU A 109 20.63 -7.22 7.30
N PRO A 110 20.83 -8.32 8.06
CA PRO A 110 19.76 -8.96 8.84
C PRO A 110 18.98 -8.04 9.79
N ALA A 111 19.65 -7.17 10.56
CA ALA A 111 18.95 -6.21 11.42
C ALA A 111 18.06 -5.24 10.65
N LEU A 112 18.48 -4.81 9.46
CA LEU A 112 17.66 -3.94 8.62
C LEU A 112 16.40 -4.67 8.14
N GLY A 113 16.54 -5.93 7.71
CA GLY A 113 15.40 -6.75 7.33
C GLY A 113 14.41 -6.97 8.48
N ALA A 114 14.89 -7.34 9.67
CA ALA A 114 14.04 -7.50 10.85
C ALA A 114 13.29 -6.21 11.21
N ALA A 115 13.99 -5.06 11.26
CA ALA A 115 13.38 -3.77 11.53
C ALA A 115 12.35 -3.37 10.46
N THR A 116 12.64 -3.67 9.18
CA THR A 116 11.75 -3.42 8.06
C THR A 116 10.48 -4.27 8.15
N GLY A 117 10.61 -5.54 8.53
CA GLY A 117 9.46 -6.41 8.74
C GLY A 117 8.56 -5.92 9.86
N TRP A 118 9.12 -5.53 11.01
CA TRP A 118 8.34 -4.97 12.13
C TRP A 118 7.68 -3.63 11.78
N ASN A 119 8.40 -2.74 11.09
CA ASN A 119 7.83 -1.49 10.59
C ASN A 119 6.69 -1.74 9.59
N PHE A 120 6.84 -2.73 8.71
CA PHE A 120 5.79 -3.08 7.76
C PHE A 120 4.56 -3.69 8.43
N TRP A 121 4.76 -4.62 9.39
CA TRP A 121 3.67 -5.15 10.22
C TRP A 121 2.89 -4.01 10.92
N TYR A 122 3.62 -3.12 11.59
CA TYR A 122 3.05 -1.95 12.26
C TYR A 122 2.28 -1.05 11.29
N THR A 123 2.86 -0.76 10.12
CA THR A 123 2.25 0.08 9.09
C THR A 123 0.91 -0.51 8.66
N MET A 124 0.86 -1.82 8.39
CA MET A 124 -0.38 -2.50 8.00
C MET A 124 -1.39 -2.51 9.15
N ALA A 125 -0.96 -2.76 10.38
CA ALA A 125 -1.85 -2.76 11.54
C ALA A 125 -2.47 -1.38 11.84
N ILE A 126 -1.75 -0.27 11.59
CA ILE A 126 -2.30 1.10 11.72
C ILE A 126 -3.07 1.56 10.48
N ASN A 127 -2.79 0.99 9.31
CA ASN A 127 -3.56 1.32 8.11
C ASN A 127 -5.04 0.92 8.24
N MET A 128 -5.31 -0.16 8.98
CA MET A 128 -6.66 -0.58 9.31
C MET A 128 -7.51 0.54 9.98
N PRO A 129 -7.08 1.15 11.10
CA PRO A 129 -7.78 2.30 11.67
C PRO A 129 -8.04 3.44 10.67
N ALA A 130 -7.09 3.72 9.76
CA ALA A 130 -7.27 4.72 8.72
C ALA A 130 -8.48 4.39 7.84
N GLU A 131 -8.55 3.15 7.34
CA GLU A 131 -9.64 2.69 6.48
C GLU A 131 -10.99 2.67 7.22
N ILE A 132 -11.03 2.21 8.47
CA ILE A 132 -12.27 2.20 9.26
C ILE A 132 -12.73 3.62 9.61
N SER A 133 -11.80 4.55 9.90
CA SER A 133 -12.16 5.95 10.14
C SER A 133 -12.78 6.61 8.91
N ALA A 134 -12.29 6.26 7.72
CA ALA A 134 -12.88 6.68 6.45
C ALA A 134 -14.27 6.05 6.26
N ALA A 135 -14.42 4.74 6.47
CA ALA A 135 -15.73 4.07 6.39
C ALA A 135 -16.76 4.73 7.34
N ALA A 136 -16.37 5.02 8.58
CA ALA A 136 -17.21 5.69 9.56
C ALA A 136 -17.57 7.13 9.16
N THR A 137 -16.68 7.82 8.44
CA THR A 137 -16.93 9.16 7.86
C THR A 137 -17.97 9.07 6.73
N LEU A 138 -17.87 8.04 5.88
CA LEU A 138 -18.78 7.84 4.75
C LEU A 138 -20.19 7.44 5.20
N VAL A 139 -20.33 6.65 6.28
CA VAL A 139 -21.64 6.23 6.79
C VAL A 139 -22.47 7.40 7.33
N GLN A 140 -21.80 8.45 7.82
CA GLN A 140 -22.47 9.67 8.25
C GLN A 140 -23.21 10.40 7.12
N PHE A 141 -22.95 10.04 5.85
CA PHE A 141 -23.74 10.51 4.72
C PHE A 141 -25.23 10.14 4.85
N TRP A 142 -25.56 8.94 5.32
CA TRP A 142 -26.95 8.48 5.43
C TRP A 142 -27.58 8.84 6.77
N ASN A 143 -26.80 8.82 7.86
CA ASN A 143 -27.31 9.09 9.20
C ASN A 143 -26.20 9.65 10.10
N THR A 144 -26.39 10.88 10.57
CA THR A 144 -25.48 11.57 11.50
C THR A 144 -25.90 11.44 12.97
N SER A 145 -27.09 10.92 13.26
CA SER A 145 -27.63 10.77 14.62
C SER A 145 -27.03 9.59 15.38
N ILE A 146 -26.50 8.58 14.67
CA ILE A 146 -25.88 7.40 15.27
C ILE A 146 -24.41 7.70 15.59
N ASN A 147 -23.98 7.36 16.81
CA ASN A 147 -22.58 7.50 17.21
C ASN A 147 -21.66 6.70 16.27
N PRO A 148 -20.61 7.31 15.67
CA PRO A 148 -19.68 6.62 14.76
C PRO A 148 -19.06 5.34 15.35
N GLY A 149 -18.92 5.27 16.68
CA GLY A 149 -18.43 4.10 17.42
C GLY A 149 -19.22 2.82 17.16
N VAL A 150 -20.53 2.91 16.88
CA VAL A 150 -21.36 1.74 16.55
C VAL A 150 -20.89 1.12 15.23
N TRP A 151 -20.77 1.94 14.18
CA TRP A 151 -20.32 1.49 12.86
C TRP A 151 -18.89 0.97 12.89
N ILE A 152 -18.01 1.65 13.62
CA ILE A 152 -16.64 1.20 13.88
C ILE A 152 -16.62 -0.21 14.47
N THR A 153 -17.44 -0.46 15.49
CA THR A 153 -17.52 -1.77 16.16
C THR A 153 -17.96 -2.85 15.17
N ILE A 154 -19.00 -2.57 14.37
CA ILE A 154 -19.52 -3.49 13.35
C ILE A 154 -18.43 -3.83 12.34
N PHE A 155 -17.73 -2.82 11.81
CA PHE A 155 -16.67 -3.03 10.81
C PHE A 155 -15.47 -3.80 11.38
N LEU A 156 -15.03 -3.47 12.60
CA LEU A 156 -13.95 -4.19 13.28
C LEU A 156 -14.30 -5.67 13.46
N VAL A 157 -15.47 -5.98 14.02
CA VAL A 157 -15.91 -7.36 14.26
C VAL A 157 -15.99 -8.13 12.93
N PHE A 158 -16.59 -7.54 11.90
CA PHE A 158 -16.69 -8.16 10.57
C PHE A 158 -15.31 -8.50 10.00
N ILE A 159 -14.39 -7.55 10.04
CA ILE A 159 -13.03 -7.70 9.52
C ILE A 159 -12.23 -8.76 10.29
N ILE A 160 -12.32 -8.76 11.62
CA ILE A 160 -11.61 -9.72 12.47
C ILE A 160 -12.10 -11.14 12.15
N ILE A 161 -13.42 -11.33 12.08
CA ILE A 161 -14.03 -12.61 11.72
C ILE A 161 -13.61 -13.03 10.31
N ALA A 162 -13.66 -12.11 9.33
CA ALA A 162 -13.23 -12.38 7.96
C ALA A 162 -11.76 -12.84 7.88
N ASN A 163 -10.89 -12.25 8.70
CA ASN A 163 -9.46 -12.57 8.75
C ASN A 163 -9.15 -13.86 9.53
N LEU A 164 -10.11 -14.47 10.21
CA LEU A 164 -9.94 -15.78 10.86
C LEU A 164 -10.29 -16.95 9.93
N TYR A 165 -11.00 -16.70 8.83
CA TYR A 165 -11.26 -17.70 7.79
C TYR A 165 -10.04 -17.90 6.87
N GLY A 166 -10.09 -18.96 6.06
CA GLY A 166 -8.96 -19.38 5.21
C GLY A 166 -8.69 -18.41 4.04
N ALA A 167 -7.42 -18.38 3.59
CA ALA A 167 -6.93 -17.45 2.57
C ALA A 167 -7.66 -17.54 1.22
N LYS A 168 -8.23 -18.72 0.88
CA LYS A 168 -8.99 -18.94 -0.35
C LYS A 168 -10.28 -18.13 -0.40
N LEU A 169 -11.05 -18.14 0.68
CA LEU A 169 -12.32 -17.38 0.77
C LEU A 169 -12.05 -15.87 0.72
N TYR A 170 -10.98 -15.44 1.38
CA TYR A 170 -10.49 -14.07 1.31
C TYR A 170 -10.12 -13.65 -0.12
N GLY A 171 -9.32 -14.48 -0.83
CA GLY A 171 -8.88 -14.19 -2.20
C GLY A 171 -10.04 -14.04 -3.19
N GLU A 172 -11.06 -14.90 -3.11
CA GLU A 172 -12.25 -14.79 -3.97
C GLU A 172 -13.07 -13.54 -3.66
N SER A 173 -13.24 -13.21 -2.37
CA SER A 173 -13.97 -12.01 -1.94
C SER A 173 -13.30 -10.73 -2.44
N GLU A 174 -11.97 -10.68 -2.38
CA GLU A 174 -11.18 -9.54 -2.87
C GLU A 174 -11.28 -9.34 -4.38
N VAL A 175 -11.44 -10.40 -5.18
CA VAL A 175 -11.68 -10.26 -6.62
C VAL A 175 -12.99 -9.51 -6.89
N VAL A 176 -14.04 -9.78 -6.12
CA VAL A 176 -15.33 -9.09 -6.23
C VAL A 176 -15.19 -7.63 -5.81
N PHE A 177 -14.61 -7.36 -4.63
CA PHE A 177 -14.43 -5.99 -4.14
C PHE A 177 -13.56 -5.14 -5.06
N ALA A 178 -12.45 -5.68 -5.57
CA ALA A 178 -11.61 -4.98 -6.54
C ALA A 178 -12.34 -4.67 -7.85
N SER A 179 -13.21 -5.57 -8.32
CA SER A 179 -14.01 -5.33 -9.52
C SER A 179 -14.97 -4.16 -9.31
N LEU A 180 -15.66 -4.11 -8.16
CA LEU A 180 -16.52 -2.99 -7.78
C LEU A 180 -15.76 -1.65 -7.71
N LYS A 181 -14.56 -1.64 -7.12
CA LYS A 181 -13.69 -0.46 -7.03
C LYS A 181 -13.33 0.09 -8.42
N ILE A 182 -12.90 -0.79 -9.33
CA ILE A 182 -12.52 -0.39 -10.69
C ILE A 182 -13.72 0.14 -11.47
N MET A 183 -14.88 -0.55 -11.39
CA MET A 183 -16.11 -0.08 -12.02
C MET A 183 -16.53 1.30 -11.50
N LEU A 184 -16.43 1.53 -10.18
CA LEU A 184 -16.70 2.83 -9.60
C LEU A 184 -15.78 3.90 -10.18
N ILE A 185 -14.47 3.69 -10.22
CA ILE A 185 -13.52 4.70 -10.73
C ILE A 185 -13.82 5.04 -12.20
N ILE A 186 -14.08 4.03 -13.04
CA ILE A 186 -14.45 4.26 -14.44
C ILE A 186 -15.75 5.06 -14.53
N GLY A 187 -16.77 4.69 -13.74
CA GLY A 187 -18.04 5.40 -13.69
C GLY A 187 -17.91 6.85 -13.21
N LEU A 188 -17.03 7.11 -12.25
CA LEU A 188 -16.73 8.44 -11.74
C LEU A 188 -16.01 9.31 -12.76
N ILE A 189 -15.06 8.76 -13.51
CA ILE A 189 -14.36 9.48 -14.59
C ILE A 189 -15.35 9.85 -15.70
N ILE A 190 -16.16 8.88 -16.17
CA ILE A 190 -17.14 9.11 -17.23
C ILE A 190 -18.23 10.08 -16.76
N GLY A 191 -18.82 9.85 -15.59
CA GLY A 191 -19.89 10.69 -15.06
C GLY A 191 -19.40 12.10 -14.72
N GLY A 192 -18.17 12.24 -14.22
CA GLY A 192 -17.56 13.55 -14.02
C GLY A 192 -17.31 14.31 -15.33
N LEU A 193 -16.90 13.62 -16.39
CA LEU A 193 -16.80 14.22 -17.73
C LEU A 193 -18.18 14.67 -18.26
N VAL A 194 -19.23 13.86 -18.05
CA VAL A 194 -20.60 14.23 -18.41
C VAL A 194 -21.06 15.48 -17.65
N ILE A 195 -20.77 15.56 -16.35
CA ILE A 195 -21.05 16.76 -15.53
C ILE A 195 -20.31 17.98 -16.08
N ASP A 196 -18.99 17.88 -16.31
CA ASP A 196 -18.18 19.01 -16.80
C ASP A 196 -18.70 19.57 -18.13
N LEU A 197 -19.18 18.69 -19.01
CA LEU A 197 -19.73 19.04 -20.32
C LEU A 197 -21.20 19.54 -20.27
N GLY A 198 -21.84 19.59 -19.10
CA GLY A 198 -23.20 20.09 -18.92
C GLY A 198 -24.32 19.06 -19.14
N GLY A 199 -23.99 17.77 -19.12
CA GLY A 199 -24.96 16.67 -19.24
C GLY A 199 -25.70 16.33 -17.93
N ALA A 200 -25.45 17.08 -16.85
CA ALA A 200 -26.15 16.91 -15.58
C ALA A 200 -27.55 17.57 -15.58
N PRO A 201 -28.46 17.21 -14.65
CA PRO A 201 -29.80 17.80 -14.55
C PRO A 201 -29.85 19.32 -14.42
N ASN A 202 -28.80 19.93 -13.87
CA ASN A 202 -28.68 21.40 -13.80
C ASN A 202 -28.34 22.05 -15.16
N HIS A 203 -28.06 21.26 -16.20
CA HIS A 203 -27.67 21.66 -17.56
C HIS A 203 -26.52 22.68 -17.60
N GLU A 204 -25.69 22.69 -16.57
CA GLU A 204 -24.64 23.68 -16.42
C GLU A 204 -23.31 23.13 -16.91
N ARG A 205 -22.75 23.74 -17.96
CA ARG A 205 -21.39 23.45 -18.39
C ARG A 205 -20.39 24.14 -17.49
N LEU A 206 -19.47 23.36 -16.91
CA LEU A 206 -18.39 23.87 -16.07
C LEU A 206 -17.19 24.28 -16.92
N GLY A 207 -16.65 23.37 -17.75
CA GLY A 207 -15.63 23.70 -18.75
C GLY A 207 -14.42 24.44 -18.18
N PHE A 208 -13.70 23.81 -17.25
CA PHE A 208 -12.56 24.37 -16.51
C PHE A 208 -12.87 25.58 -15.60
N ARG A 209 -14.15 25.92 -15.37
CA ARG A 209 -14.53 27.04 -14.49
C ARG A 209 -13.78 27.05 -13.17
N TYR A 210 -13.67 25.91 -12.48
CA TYR A 210 -12.99 25.84 -11.17
C TYR A 210 -11.46 25.97 -11.22
N TRP A 211 -10.86 25.77 -12.39
CA TRP A 211 -9.44 26.05 -12.61
C TRP A 211 -9.17 27.54 -12.85
N ILE A 212 -10.21 28.33 -13.14
CA ILE A 212 -10.13 29.78 -13.33
C ILE A 212 -10.62 30.50 -12.06
N HIS A 213 -11.76 30.07 -11.52
CA HIS A 213 -12.41 30.61 -10.32
C HIS A 213 -12.93 29.47 -9.44
N PRO A 214 -12.40 29.26 -8.21
CA PRO A 214 -11.48 30.13 -7.47
C PRO A 214 -10.03 30.16 -7.98
N GLY A 215 -9.61 29.17 -8.79
CA GLY A 215 -8.30 29.17 -9.44
C GLY A 215 -7.65 27.79 -9.53
N ALA A 216 -6.57 27.71 -10.31
CA ALA A 216 -5.86 26.46 -10.58
C ALA A 216 -5.04 25.95 -9.38
N PHE A 217 -4.59 26.85 -8.50
CA PHE A 217 -3.79 26.54 -7.32
C PHE A 217 -4.38 27.21 -6.11
N ASN A 218 -4.39 26.50 -4.99
CA ASN A 218 -4.56 27.11 -3.69
C ASN A 218 -3.19 27.47 -3.07
N THR A 219 -3.20 28.28 -2.02
CA THR A 219 -2.01 28.69 -1.26
C THR A 219 -2.07 28.11 0.15
N TYR A 220 -0.91 27.81 0.73
CA TYR A 220 -0.81 27.26 2.08
C TYR A 220 0.28 28.01 2.87
N ILE A 221 -0.07 28.49 4.07
CA ILE A 221 0.76 29.28 5.01
C ILE A 221 1.16 30.68 4.49
N LYS A 222 1.58 30.79 3.23
CA LYS A 222 1.94 32.04 2.57
C LYS A 222 1.11 32.22 1.33
N GLU A 223 0.99 33.46 0.86
CA GLU A 223 0.42 33.75 -0.46
C GLU A 223 1.47 33.68 -1.58
N GLY A 224 1.01 33.76 -2.84
CA GLY A 224 1.88 33.80 -4.02
C GLY A 224 2.52 32.47 -4.40
N SER A 225 3.62 32.51 -5.15
CA SER A 225 4.29 31.30 -5.69
C SER A 225 4.82 30.38 -4.58
N ALA A 226 5.39 30.95 -3.52
CA ALA A 226 5.83 30.19 -2.36
C ALA A 226 4.66 29.46 -1.69
N GLY A 227 3.53 30.14 -1.52
CA GLY A 227 2.29 29.55 -1.00
C GLY A 227 1.80 28.35 -1.79
N ARG A 228 1.80 28.47 -3.12
CA ARG A 228 1.39 27.39 -4.05
C ARG A 228 2.33 26.19 -3.97
N PHE A 229 3.64 26.43 -3.84
CA PHE A 229 4.62 25.36 -3.66
C PHE A 229 4.42 24.62 -2.32
N LEU A 230 4.23 25.35 -1.23
CA LEU A 230 3.96 24.76 0.09
C LEU A 230 2.66 23.94 0.09
N ALA A 231 1.64 24.42 -0.62
CA ALA A 231 0.36 23.72 -0.77
C ALA A 231 0.52 22.41 -1.54
N PHE A 232 1.21 22.46 -2.69
CA PHE A 232 1.59 21.27 -3.46
C PHE A 232 2.41 20.28 -2.62
N TRP A 233 3.40 20.76 -1.88
CA TRP A 233 4.25 19.92 -1.04
C TRP A 233 3.45 19.25 0.08
N LYS A 234 2.54 19.99 0.73
CA LYS A 234 1.66 19.44 1.78
C LYS A 234 0.75 18.33 1.23
N ALA A 235 0.33 18.42 -0.04
CA ALA A 235 -0.47 17.40 -0.70
C ALA A 235 0.30 16.12 -1.06
N MET A 236 1.64 16.12 -1.07
CA MET A 236 2.44 14.95 -1.42
C MET A 236 2.22 13.76 -0.48
N LEU A 237 2.02 14.02 0.82
CA LEU A 237 1.84 12.95 1.81
C LEU A 237 0.50 12.20 1.64
N PRO A 238 -0.68 12.85 1.64
CA PRO A 238 -1.94 12.17 1.33
C PRO A 238 -2.01 11.62 -0.11
N ALA A 239 -1.28 12.19 -1.07
CA ALA A 239 -1.12 11.57 -2.39
C ALA A 239 -0.30 10.27 -2.32
N ALA A 240 0.78 10.25 -1.53
CA ALA A 240 1.59 9.05 -1.30
C ALA A 240 0.81 7.93 -0.62
N PHE A 241 -0.05 8.27 0.34
CA PHE A 241 -0.99 7.34 0.97
C PHE A 241 -1.81 6.57 -0.07
N SER A 242 -2.32 7.29 -1.08
CA SER A 242 -3.15 6.72 -2.14
C SER A 242 -2.40 5.70 -2.99
N TYR A 243 -1.10 5.90 -3.22
CA TYR A 243 -0.25 4.98 -3.99
C TYR A 243 0.42 3.88 -3.15
N GLY A 244 0.07 3.76 -1.88
CA GLY A 244 0.63 2.75 -0.98
C GLY A 244 0.53 1.32 -1.53
N ASN A 245 1.32 0.42 -0.94
CA ASN A 245 1.23 -1.04 -1.13
C ASN A 245 1.60 -1.63 -2.50
N ILE A 246 2.16 -0.85 -3.44
CA ILE A 246 2.67 -1.41 -4.72
C ILE A 246 3.66 -2.57 -4.53
N GLN A 247 4.43 -2.55 -3.44
CA GLN A 247 5.43 -3.56 -3.11
C GLN A 247 4.84 -4.90 -2.63
N VAL A 248 3.56 -4.96 -2.28
CA VAL A 248 2.92 -6.16 -1.70
C VAL A 248 2.91 -7.32 -2.71
N VAL A 249 2.89 -7.04 -4.01
CA VAL A 249 2.99 -8.05 -5.07
C VAL A 249 4.23 -8.93 -4.90
N ALA A 250 5.33 -8.37 -4.37
CA ALA A 250 6.57 -9.11 -4.15
C ALA A 250 6.50 -10.10 -2.96
N ILE A 251 5.57 -9.91 -2.02
CA ILE A 251 5.45 -10.78 -0.84
C ILE A 251 4.93 -12.16 -1.23
N SER A 252 4.08 -12.23 -2.25
CA SER A 252 3.54 -13.47 -2.82
C SER A 252 4.55 -14.22 -3.71
N GLY A 253 5.85 -13.88 -3.63
CA GLY A 253 6.96 -14.50 -4.35
C GLY A 253 6.88 -16.02 -4.43
N SER A 254 6.84 -16.68 -3.27
CA SER A 254 6.85 -18.14 -3.15
C SER A 254 5.50 -18.82 -3.44
N GLU A 255 4.41 -18.07 -3.37
CA GLU A 255 3.02 -18.52 -3.60
C GLU A 255 2.62 -18.40 -5.08
N THR A 256 3.42 -17.71 -5.88
CA THR A 256 3.17 -17.42 -7.30
C THR A 256 3.77 -18.49 -8.20
N LYS A 257 3.01 -18.96 -9.19
CA LYS A 257 3.55 -19.81 -10.27
C LYS A 257 4.46 -18.98 -11.19
N ASN A 258 5.64 -19.49 -11.55
CA ASN A 258 6.62 -18.78 -12.39
C ASN A 258 6.88 -17.33 -11.93
N PRO A 259 7.30 -17.12 -10.66
CA PRO A 259 7.32 -15.81 -10.04
C PRO A 259 8.26 -14.82 -10.74
N ARG A 260 9.37 -15.32 -11.32
CA ARG A 260 10.35 -14.51 -12.06
C ARG A 260 9.77 -13.79 -13.28
N LYS A 261 8.68 -14.31 -13.86
CA LYS A 261 7.97 -13.70 -15.00
C LYS A 261 6.69 -12.99 -14.57
N LEU A 262 5.90 -13.64 -13.71
CA LEU A 262 4.57 -13.13 -13.36
C LEU A 262 4.60 -11.91 -12.45
N ILE A 263 5.52 -11.84 -11.48
CA ILE A 263 5.58 -10.73 -10.52
C ILE A 263 5.94 -9.42 -11.21
N PRO A 264 7.02 -9.33 -12.01
CA PRO A 264 7.34 -8.10 -12.74
C PRO A 264 6.21 -7.64 -13.66
N ALA A 265 5.58 -8.58 -14.37
CA ALA A 265 4.46 -8.28 -15.24
C ALA A 265 3.25 -7.75 -14.46
N ALA A 266 2.93 -8.36 -13.31
CA ALA A 266 1.84 -7.95 -12.44
C ALA A 266 2.09 -6.56 -11.84
N THR A 267 3.28 -6.32 -11.29
CA THR A 267 3.68 -5.02 -10.73
C THR A 267 3.60 -3.92 -11.78
N LYS A 268 4.14 -4.15 -12.99
CA LYS A 268 4.11 -3.19 -14.09
C LYS A 268 2.68 -2.87 -14.54
N LYS A 269 1.86 -3.90 -14.81
CA LYS A 269 0.46 -3.72 -15.26
C LYS A 269 -0.38 -3.01 -14.20
N THR A 270 -0.21 -3.40 -12.93
CA THR A 270 -0.90 -2.80 -11.79
C THR A 270 -0.57 -1.32 -11.68
N PHE A 271 0.72 -0.98 -11.73
CA PHE A 271 1.17 0.41 -11.67
C PHE A 271 0.53 1.27 -12.78
N TYR A 272 0.69 0.92 -14.06
CA TYR A 272 0.18 1.76 -15.16
C TYR A 272 -1.33 1.97 -15.09
N ARG A 273 -2.06 0.92 -14.70
CA ARG A 273 -3.52 1.00 -14.55
C ARG A 273 -3.92 1.97 -13.45
N ILE A 274 -3.28 1.87 -12.28
CA ILE A 274 -3.60 2.71 -11.12
C ILE A 274 -3.18 4.16 -11.37
N PHE A 275 -1.98 4.37 -11.93
CA PHE A 275 -1.51 5.70 -12.31
C PHE A 275 -2.49 6.40 -13.26
N PHE A 276 -2.91 5.71 -14.31
CA PHE A 276 -3.86 6.25 -15.28
C PHE A 276 -5.19 6.62 -14.60
N PHE A 277 -5.76 5.70 -13.82
CA PHE A 277 -7.01 5.94 -13.11
C PHE A 277 -6.92 7.09 -12.12
N TYR A 278 -5.81 7.22 -11.40
CA TYR A 278 -5.64 8.27 -10.39
C TYR A 278 -5.43 9.62 -11.05
N PHE A 279 -4.58 9.68 -12.09
CA PHE A 279 -4.40 10.90 -12.88
C PHE A 279 -5.72 11.40 -13.45
N CYS A 280 -6.47 10.55 -14.15
CA CYS A 280 -7.76 10.91 -14.73
C CYS A 280 -8.79 11.28 -13.65
N SER A 281 -8.85 10.54 -12.55
CA SER A 281 -9.76 10.83 -11.44
C SER A 281 -9.50 12.22 -10.84
N ILE A 282 -8.24 12.53 -10.51
CA ILE A 282 -7.89 13.83 -9.91
C ILE A 282 -8.10 14.97 -10.90
N PHE A 283 -7.78 14.75 -12.18
CA PHE A 283 -8.06 15.73 -13.23
C PHE A 283 -9.56 16.03 -13.32
N ILE A 284 -10.41 15.00 -13.42
CA ILE A 284 -11.87 15.15 -13.52
C ILE A 284 -12.44 15.80 -12.26
N VAL A 285 -12.04 15.36 -11.06
CA VAL A 285 -12.53 15.98 -9.82
C VAL A 285 -12.17 17.46 -9.76
N GLY A 286 -10.94 17.83 -10.16
CA GLY A 286 -10.52 19.22 -10.20
C GLY A 286 -11.35 20.08 -11.16
N LEU A 287 -11.97 19.49 -12.20
CA LEU A 287 -12.88 20.21 -13.11
C LEU A 287 -14.26 20.43 -12.49
N ILE A 288 -14.74 19.50 -11.68
CA ILE A 288 -16.14 19.43 -11.24
C ILE A 288 -16.38 19.88 -9.78
N VAL A 289 -15.32 20.10 -8.99
CA VAL A 289 -15.43 20.63 -7.62
C VAL A 289 -14.46 21.79 -7.42
N PRO A 290 -14.91 22.94 -6.88
CA PRO A 290 -14.01 24.02 -6.52
C PRO A 290 -13.20 23.68 -5.27
N TYR A 291 -11.92 24.03 -5.23
CA TYR A 291 -11.07 23.68 -4.09
C TYR A 291 -11.48 24.36 -2.76
N ASN A 292 -12.21 25.47 -2.83
CA ASN A 292 -12.69 26.21 -1.66
C ASN A 292 -14.09 25.77 -1.20
N ASP A 293 -14.57 24.62 -1.69
CA ASP A 293 -15.83 24.04 -1.27
C ASP A 293 -15.82 23.69 0.22
N PRO A 294 -16.76 24.20 1.03
CA PRO A 294 -16.81 23.91 2.46
C PRO A 294 -16.93 22.42 2.80
N ALA A 295 -17.54 21.61 1.92
CA ALA A 295 -17.72 20.18 2.12
C ALA A 295 -16.43 19.36 1.90
N LEU A 296 -15.38 19.95 1.32
CA LEU A 296 -14.04 19.37 1.25
C LEU A 296 -13.23 19.61 2.53
N GLY A 297 -13.63 20.60 3.34
CA GLY A 297 -12.87 21.08 4.48
C GLY A 297 -13.08 20.25 5.75
N VAL A 298 -12.07 20.22 6.61
CA VAL A 298 -12.10 19.60 7.95
C VAL A 298 -12.75 20.53 8.99
N SER A 299 -12.96 21.80 8.65
CA SER A 299 -13.25 22.90 9.60
C SER A 299 -14.73 23.10 9.95
N THR A 300 -15.68 22.45 9.28
CA THR A 300 -17.13 22.69 9.50
C THR A 300 -17.76 21.78 10.54
N GLY A 301 -16.98 20.94 11.24
CA GLY A 301 -17.52 19.98 12.21
C GLY A 301 -18.31 18.82 11.59
N THR A 302 -18.56 18.85 10.27
CA THR A 302 -19.16 17.77 9.49
C THR A 302 -18.07 16.84 8.94
N ALA A 303 -18.39 15.57 8.75
CA ALA A 303 -17.55 14.61 8.06
C ALA A 303 -17.18 15.11 6.65
N SER A 304 -15.89 15.15 6.31
CA SER A 304 -15.41 15.43 4.94
C SER A 304 -16.04 14.42 3.98
N GLN A 305 -16.69 14.91 2.94
CA GLN A 305 -17.29 14.05 1.92
C GLN A 305 -16.29 13.77 0.80
N SER A 306 -16.48 12.65 0.09
CA SER A 306 -15.74 12.41 -1.14
C SER A 306 -16.02 13.53 -2.14
N PRO A 307 -15.00 14.10 -2.82
CA PRO A 307 -15.23 15.18 -3.76
C PRO A 307 -16.12 14.74 -4.93
N PHE A 308 -16.09 13.47 -5.31
CA PHE A 308 -17.04 12.93 -6.29
C PHE A 308 -18.49 13.01 -5.79
N VAL A 309 -18.76 12.61 -4.55
CA VAL A 309 -20.11 12.71 -3.94
C VAL A 309 -20.60 14.16 -3.98
N ILE A 310 -19.74 15.11 -3.58
CA ILE A 310 -20.02 16.54 -3.61
C ILE A 310 -20.39 16.99 -5.03
N ALA A 311 -19.61 16.60 -6.03
CA ALA A 311 -19.84 16.96 -7.43
C ALA A 311 -21.22 16.47 -7.94
N PHE A 312 -21.54 15.20 -7.72
CA PHE A 312 -22.80 14.61 -8.19
C PHE A 312 -24.01 15.22 -7.46
N GLN A 313 -23.92 15.48 -6.15
CA GLN A 313 -24.99 16.14 -5.40
C GLN A 313 -25.25 17.55 -5.91
N ARG A 314 -24.20 18.35 -6.09
CA ARG A 314 -24.31 19.73 -6.59
C ARG A 314 -24.81 19.81 -8.02
N SER A 315 -24.55 18.78 -8.81
CA SER A 315 -25.04 18.65 -10.19
C SER A 315 -26.51 18.24 -10.28
N GLY A 316 -27.18 17.99 -9.14
CA GLY A 316 -28.59 17.60 -9.08
C GLY A 316 -28.84 16.10 -9.24
N VAL A 317 -27.79 15.26 -9.22
CA VAL A 317 -27.94 13.80 -9.32
C VAL A 317 -28.18 13.20 -7.93
N SER A 318 -29.37 12.65 -7.71
CA SER A 318 -29.81 12.19 -6.38
C SER A 318 -29.32 10.80 -5.98
N VAL A 319 -29.25 9.85 -6.92
CA VAL A 319 -28.99 8.42 -6.60
C VAL A 319 -27.49 8.09 -6.55
N VAL A 320 -26.71 8.65 -7.49
CA VAL A 320 -25.27 8.34 -7.64
C VAL A 320 -24.46 8.61 -6.37
N PRO A 321 -24.66 9.71 -5.61
CA PRO A 321 -23.98 9.94 -4.34
C PRO A 321 -24.07 8.78 -3.33
N SER A 322 -25.25 8.16 -3.21
CA SER A 322 -25.47 7.01 -2.32
C SER A 322 -24.71 5.77 -2.81
N ILE A 323 -24.71 5.52 -4.12
CA ILE A 323 -23.95 4.41 -4.73
C ILE A 323 -22.44 4.59 -4.49
N ILE A 324 -21.92 5.81 -4.70
CA ILE A 324 -20.50 6.11 -4.46
C ILE A 324 -20.15 5.81 -3.00
N ASN A 325 -20.89 6.37 -2.04
CA ASN A 325 -20.58 6.14 -0.62
C ASN A 325 -20.68 4.67 -0.24
N ALA A 326 -21.66 3.93 -0.76
CA ALA A 326 -21.80 2.50 -0.48
C ALA A 326 -20.58 1.71 -0.99
N VAL A 327 -20.18 1.92 -2.24
CA VAL A 327 -19.03 1.22 -2.84
C VAL A 327 -17.72 1.64 -2.18
N VAL A 328 -17.51 2.93 -1.88
CA VAL A 328 -16.30 3.40 -1.17
C VAL A 328 -16.25 2.84 0.26
N CYS A 329 -17.38 2.72 0.95
CA CYS A 329 -17.45 2.07 2.26
C CYS A 329 -17.03 0.60 2.19
N THR A 330 -17.56 -0.17 1.22
CA THR A 330 -17.11 -1.56 1.00
C THR A 330 -15.63 -1.62 0.62
N SER A 331 -15.12 -0.63 -0.12
CA SER A 331 -13.72 -0.52 -0.50
C SER A 331 -12.82 -0.30 0.72
N ALA A 332 -13.23 0.55 1.65
CA ALA A 332 -12.53 0.80 2.91
C ALA A 332 -12.47 -0.46 3.77
N ILE A 333 -13.59 -1.19 3.92
CA ILE A 333 -13.66 -2.43 4.69
C ILE A 333 -12.77 -3.52 4.07
N SER A 334 -12.80 -3.66 2.74
CA SER A 334 -11.93 -4.58 1.98
C SER A 334 -10.44 -4.22 2.16
N SER A 335 -10.06 -2.95 1.97
CA SER A 335 -8.69 -2.48 2.15
C SER A 335 -8.20 -2.70 3.59
N GLY A 336 -9.04 -2.37 4.58
CA GLY A 336 -8.78 -2.68 5.98
C GLY A 336 -8.50 -4.18 6.16
N SER A 337 -9.43 -5.04 5.74
CA SER A 337 -9.27 -6.49 5.84
C SER A 337 -7.94 -6.98 5.24
N ALA A 338 -7.55 -6.43 4.08
CA ALA A 338 -6.27 -6.71 3.44
C ALA A 338 -5.06 -6.34 4.30
N CYS A 339 -5.15 -5.22 5.02
CA CYS A 339 -4.08 -4.80 5.91
C CYS A 339 -3.84 -5.80 7.06
N ILE A 340 -4.88 -6.34 7.69
CA ILE A 340 -4.73 -7.36 8.74
C ILE A 340 -4.26 -8.69 8.16
N PHE A 341 -4.73 -9.04 6.97
CA PHE A 341 -4.29 -10.21 6.24
C PHE A 341 -2.77 -10.14 5.97
N ILE A 342 -2.26 -9.00 5.51
CA ILE A 342 -0.84 -8.77 5.22
C ILE A 342 -0.03 -8.66 6.51
N ALA A 343 -0.54 -7.96 7.54
CA ALA A 343 0.12 -7.81 8.84
C ALA A 343 0.37 -9.18 9.48
N SER A 344 -0.65 -10.02 9.58
CA SER A 344 -0.55 -11.36 10.18
C SER A 344 0.47 -12.25 9.45
N ARG A 345 0.54 -12.19 8.11
CA ARG A 345 1.51 -12.93 7.30
C ARG A 345 2.93 -12.40 7.42
N THR A 346 3.07 -11.08 7.55
CA THR A 346 4.38 -10.46 7.82
C THR A 346 4.90 -10.92 9.17
N LEU A 347 4.06 -10.93 10.20
CA LEU A 347 4.43 -11.38 11.54
C LEU A 347 4.71 -12.89 11.61
N PHE A 348 3.93 -13.70 10.88
CA PHE A 348 4.24 -15.11 10.66
C PHE A 348 5.61 -15.31 10.02
N GLY A 349 5.91 -14.59 8.94
CA GLY A 349 7.20 -14.65 8.24
C GLY A 349 8.38 -14.23 9.12
N LEU A 350 8.23 -13.13 9.89
CA LEU A 350 9.21 -12.71 10.89
C LEU A 350 9.46 -13.80 11.94
N SER A 351 8.41 -14.53 12.33
CA SER A 351 8.53 -15.62 13.28
C SER A 351 9.28 -16.82 12.70
N CYS A 352 9.01 -17.18 11.44
CA CYS A 352 9.79 -18.21 10.73
C CYS A 352 11.26 -17.84 10.59
N ASP A 353 11.55 -16.55 10.39
CA ASP A 353 12.92 -16.03 10.25
C ASP A 353 13.62 -15.83 11.62
N GLY A 354 12.98 -16.19 12.74
CA GLY A 354 13.54 -16.06 14.09
C GLY A 354 13.57 -14.62 14.62
N HIS A 355 12.89 -13.69 13.96
CA HIS A 355 12.78 -12.27 14.32
C HIS A 355 11.49 -11.93 15.08
N ALA A 356 10.64 -12.92 15.34
CA ALA A 356 9.49 -12.84 16.23
C ALA A 356 9.26 -14.18 16.96
N PRO A 357 8.55 -14.20 18.10
CA PRO A 357 8.25 -15.43 18.85
C PRO A 357 7.61 -16.54 18.01
N GLN A 358 8.04 -17.79 18.20
CA GLN A 358 7.60 -18.95 17.42
C GLN A 358 6.10 -19.25 17.50
N PHE A 359 5.41 -18.84 18.56
CA PHE A 359 3.98 -19.10 18.71
C PHE A 359 3.12 -18.40 17.64
N PHE A 360 3.64 -17.36 16.97
CA PHE A 360 2.97 -16.71 15.83
C PHE A 360 2.84 -17.63 14.60
N GLN A 361 3.61 -18.72 14.54
CA GLN A 361 3.52 -19.72 13.47
C GLN A 361 2.30 -20.66 13.63
N ARG A 362 1.59 -20.61 14.76
CA ARG A 362 0.45 -21.50 15.00
C ARG A 362 -0.75 -21.11 14.15
N CYS A 363 -1.13 -22.01 13.24
CA CYS A 363 -2.32 -21.87 12.41
C CYS A 363 -3.57 -22.46 13.06
N ASN A 364 -4.74 -21.92 12.72
CA ASN A 364 -6.03 -22.53 13.05
C ASN A 364 -6.41 -23.62 12.02
N ARG A 365 -7.56 -24.28 12.18
CA ARG A 365 -8.06 -25.32 11.25
C ARG A 365 -8.23 -24.87 9.79
N PHE A 366 -8.22 -23.56 9.52
CA PHE A 366 -8.36 -22.98 8.19
C PHE A 366 -7.01 -22.56 7.58
N GLY A 367 -5.89 -22.84 8.25
CA GLY A 367 -4.55 -22.48 7.80
C GLY A 367 -4.16 -21.03 8.09
N THR A 368 -4.89 -20.34 8.98
CA THR A 368 -4.65 -18.92 9.30
C THR A 368 -3.87 -18.76 10.60
N PRO A 369 -2.79 -17.93 10.64
CA PRO A 369 -1.98 -17.71 11.84
C PRO A 369 -2.71 -16.83 12.87
N HIS A 370 -3.63 -17.43 13.63
CA HIS A 370 -4.60 -16.74 14.48
C HIS A 370 -3.98 -15.90 15.61
N TYR A 371 -2.84 -16.30 16.18
CA TYR A 371 -2.11 -15.44 17.14
C TYR A 371 -1.54 -14.18 16.48
N ALA A 372 -1.05 -14.31 15.24
CA ALA A 372 -0.54 -13.16 14.50
C ALA A 372 -1.67 -12.21 14.07
N VAL A 373 -2.85 -12.76 13.73
CA VAL A 373 -4.08 -11.99 13.54
C VAL A 373 -4.45 -11.25 14.82
N GLY A 374 -4.51 -11.94 15.97
CA GLY A 374 -4.84 -11.34 17.27
C GLY A 374 -3.91 -10.19 17.64
N MET A 375 -2.60 -10.36 17.45
CA MET A 375 -1.61 -9.30 17.67
C MET A 375 -1.82 -8.09 16.75
N SER A 376 -2.14 -8.34 15.48
CA SER A 376 -2.42 -7.28 14.50
C SER A 376 -3.72 -6.53 14.82
N CYS A 377 -4.66 -7.16 15.54
CA CYS A 377 -5.92 -6.57 15.99
C CYS A 377 -5.82 -5.73 17.28
N LEU A 378 -4.64 -5.58 17.88
CA LEU A 378 -4.45 -4.73 19.06
C LEU A 378 -4.42 -3.22 18.75
N LEU A 379 -3.99 -2.82 17.55
CA LEU A 379 -3.92 -1.42 17.13
C LEU A 379 -5.22 -0.85 16.51
N PRO A 380 -6.04 -1.64 15.77
CA PRO A 380 -7.32 -1.18 15.23
C PRO A 380 -8.27 -0.44 16.20
N PRO A 381 -8.38 -0.80 17.50
CA PRO A 381 -9.18 -0.03 18.46
C PRO A 381 -8.79 1.44 18.60
N LEU A 382 -7.58 1.86 18.17
CA LEU A 382 -7.22 3.29 18.12
C LEU A 382 -8.18 4.12 17.27
N VAL A 383 -8.94 3.50 16.35
CA VAL A 383 -9.94 4.19 15.55
C VAL A 383 -11.05 4.83 16.41
N TYR A 384 -11.31 4.35 17.63
CA TYR A 384 -12.31 4.99 18.53
C TYR A 384 -11.95 6.42 18.94
N LEU A 385 -10.73 6.91 18.65
CA LEU A 385 -10.39 8.33 18.75
C LEU A 385 -11.33 9.22 17.89
N THR A 386 -11.98 8.67 16.87
CA THR A 386 -13.02 9.35 16.06
C THR A 386 -14.33 9.58 16.82
N VAL A 387 -14.55 8.95 17.98
CA VAL A 387 -15.76 9.17 18.79
C VAL A 387 -15.65 10.47 19.57
N VAL A 388 -14.44 10.83 20.00
CA VAL A 388 -14.18 12.04 20.79
C VAL A 388 -13.63 13.19 19.96
N ASN A 389 -13.13 12.93 18.75
CA ASN A 389 -12.63 13.94 17.81
C ASN A 389 -13.39 13.89 16.49
N ASN A 390 -13.27 14.93 15.67
CA ASN A 390 -13.79 14.91 14.31
C ASN A 390 -13.14 13.76 13.49
N THR A 391 -13.97 12.97 12.78
CA THR A 391 -13.53 11.77 12.08
C THR A 391 -12.50 12.05 10.98
N SER A 392 -12.59 13.21 10.32
CA SER A 392 -11.66 13.62 9.25
C SER A 392 -10.29 14.05 9.80
N VAL A 393 -10.26 14.62 11.01
CA VAL A 393 -9.01 14.94 11.72
C VAL A 393 -8.25 13.65 12.06
N VAL A 394 -8.97 12.68 12.65
CA VAL A 394 -8.38 11.40 13.04
C VAL A 394 -7.94 10.57 11.82
N PHE A 395 -8.74 10.58 10.75
CA PHE A 395 -8.32 10.02 9.46
C PHE A 395 -7.00 10.61 8.99
N SER A 396 -6.85 11.94 9.03
CA SER A 396 -5.61 12.62 8.65
C SER A 396 -4.42 12.21 9.53
N TRP A 397 -4.63 12.02 10.84
CA TRP A 397 -3.58 11.51 11.72
C TRP A 397 -3.12 10.11 11.32
N PHE A 398 -4.05 9.20 11.05
CA PHE A 398 -3.70 7.85 10.60
C PHE A 398 -3.03 7.87 9.24
N VAL A 399 -3.53 8.64 8.27
CA VAL A 399 -2.90 8.84 6.95
C VAL A 399 -1.46 9.29 7.11
N ASN A 400 -1.17 10.27 7.97
CA ASN A 400 0.19 10.75 8.18
C ASN A 400 1.09 9.63 8.74
N ILE A 401 0.63 8.96 9.81
CA ILE A 401 1.41 7.90 10.48
C ILE A 401 1.69 6.75 9.52
N THR A 402 0.67 6.24 8.81
CA THR A 402 0.82 5.07 7.93
C THR A 402 1.67 5.40 6.71
N THR A 403 1.48 6.60 6.15
CA THR A 403 2.24 7.02 4.97
C THR A 403 3.72 7.15 5.29
N VAL A 404 4.10 7.83 6.39
CA VAL A 404 5.52 7.99 6.74
C VAL A 404 6.16 6.62 7.01
N ALA A 405 5.48 5.72 7.72
CA ALA A 405 5.98 4.36 7.95
C ALA A 405 6.14 3.57 6.64
N GLY A 406 5.20 3.70 5.70
CA GLY A 406 5.28 3.10 4.37
C GLY A 406 6.42 3.66 3.52
N LEU A 407 6.61 4.98 3.55
CA LEU A 407 7.70 5.67 2.83
C LEU A 407 9.08 5.28 3.37
N ILE A 408 9.23 5.05 4.68
CA ILE A 408 10.47 4.46 5.24
C ILE A 408 10.73 3.08 4.61
N GLY A 409 9.69 2.26 4.44
CA GLY A 409 9.79 1.01 3.71
C GLY A 409 10.27 1.19 2.27
N TRP A 410 9.81 2.23 1.57
CA TRP A 410 10.28 2.56 0.23
C TRP A 410 11.74 3.01 0.21
N VAL A 411 12.21 3.76 1.21
CA VAL A 411 13.64 4.06 1.39
C VAL A 411 14.46 2.78 1.48
N VAL A 412 14.04 1.82 2.33
CA VAL A 412 14.73 0.53 2.46
C VAL A 412 14.74 -0.23 1.15
N ILE A 413 13.63 -0.26 0.41
CA ILE A 413 13.56 -0.90 -0.92
C ILE A 413 14.60 -0.29 -1.87
N GLN A 414 14.67 1.04 -1.94
CA GLN A 414 15.63 1.71 -2.84
C GLN A 414 17.08 1.44 -2.43
N VAL A 415 17.39 1.53 -1.13
CA VAL A 415 18.74 1.22 -0.61
C VAL A 415 19.11 -0.23 -0.90
N THR A 416 18.18 -1.17 -0.70
CA THR A 416 18.39 -2.59 -0.97
C THR A 416 18.66 -2.83 -2.46
N TYR A 417 17.88 -2.21 -3.34
CA TYR A 417 18.07 -2.32 -4.79
C TYR A 417 19.42 -1.73 -5.24
N LEU A 418 19.81 -0.56 -4.73
CA LEU A 418 21.09 0.07 -5.08
C LEU A 418 22.28 -0.80 -4.66
N ARG A 419 22.17 -1.50 -3.52
CA ARG A 419 23.20 -2.47 -3.09
C ARG A 419 23.24 -3.72 -3.93
N PHE A 420 22.09 -4.27 -4.29
CA PHE A 420 21.97 -5.36 -5.25
C PHE A 420 22.64 -4.99 -6.59
N PHE A 421 22.31 -3.80 -7.13
CA PHE A 421 22.91 -3.27 -8.36
C PHE A 421 24.43 -3.11 -8.24
N ALA A 422 24.93 -2.58 -7.12
CA ALA A 422 26.36 -2.44 -6.87
C ALA A 422 27.05 -3.81 -6.72
N GLY A 423 26.38 -4.80 -6.12
CA GLY A 423 26.87 -6.17 -6.01
C GLY A 423 27.06 -6.84 -7.37
N LEU A 424 26.05 -6.75 -8.25
CA LEU A 424 26.14 -7.24 -9.64
C LEU A 424 27.36 -6.65 -10.35
N LYS A 425 27.52 -5.32 -10.30
CA LYS A 425 28.63 -4.62 -10.94
C LYS A 425 29.99 -5.03 -10.36
N LYS A 426 30.10 -5.19 -9.05
CA LYS A 426 31.36 -5.52 -8.38
C LYS A 426 31.80 -6.97 -8.64
N GLN A 427 30.85 -7.89 -8.79
CA GLN A 427 31.10 -9.31 -9.04
C GLN A 427 31.15 -9.67 -10.53
N GLY A 428 30.93 -8.71 -11.43
CA GLY A 428 31.05 -8.92 -12.88
C GLY A 428 29.82 -9.53 -13.56
N TYR A 429 28.68 -9.61 -12.88
CA TYR A 429 27.44 -10.11 -13.47
C TYR A 429 26.76 -9.04 -14.32
N SER A 430 26.31 -9.42 -15.52
CA SER A 430 25.56 -8.51 -16.39
C SER A 430 24.10 -8.44 -15.98
N ARG A 431 23.52 -7.23 -16.04
CA ARG A 431 22.06 -7.06 -15.86
C ARG A 431 21.23 -7.71 -16.97
N GLU A 432 21.84 -8.05 -18.11
CA GLU A 432 21.16 -8.79 -19.18
C GLU A 432 20.91 -10.26 -18.82
N GLU A 433 21.61 -10.79 -17.82
CA GLU A 433 21.38 -12.15 -17.33
C GLU A 433 20.15 -12.24 -16.41
N LEU A 434 19.61 -11.10 -15.97
CA LEU A 434 18.45 -11.05 -15.07
C LEU A 434 17.16 -11.51 -15.79
N PRO A 435 16.24 -12.21 -15.09
CA PRO A 435 14.96 -12.63 -15.67
C PRO A 435 14.07 -11.44 -16.08
N TYR A 436 14.23 -10.32 -15.39
CA TYR A 436 13.58 -9.06 -15.72
C TYR A 436 14.53 -7.90 -15.42
N LYS A 437 14.65 -7.00 -16.39
CA LYS A 437 15.45 -5.78 -16.29
C LYS A 437 14.54 -4.57 -16.41
N SER A 438 14.46 -3.80 -15.33
CA SER A 438 13.71 -2.55 -15.31
C SER A 438 14.50 -1.40 -15.98
N PRO A 439 13.80 -0.47 -16.64
CA PRO A 439 14.43 0.57 -17.45
C PRO A 439 15.11 1.63 -16.56
N PHE A 440 16.14 2.28 -17.11
CA PHE A 440 16.83 3.46 -16.53
C PHE A 440 17.47 3.28 -15.14
N GLN A 441 17.72 2.05 -14.70
CA GLN A 441 18.44 1.80 -13.45
C GLN A 441 19.95 2.03 -13.62
N PRO A 442 20.62 2.64 -12.64
CA PRO A 442 20.16 2.90 -11.26
C PRO A 442 19.59 4.32 -11.05
N TYR A 443 19.42 5.13 -12.09
CA TYR A 443 18.99 6.54 -11.96
C TYR A 443 17.59 6.66 -11.36
N VAL A 444 16.67 5.78 -11.76
CA VAL A 444 15.32 5.72 -11.19
C VAL A 444 15.37 5.44 -9.69
N ALA A 445 16.18 4.46 -9.26
CA ALA A 445 16.32 4.15 -7.84
C ALA A 445 16.83 5.34 -7.00
N TRP A 446 17.83 6.07 -7.51
CA TRP A 446 18.35 7.28 -6.86
C TRP A 446 17.32 8.42 -6.82
N ALA A 447 16.59 8.65 -7.92
CA ALA A 447 15.56 9.69 -7.97
C ALA A 447 14.40 9.39 -7.01
N THR A 448 13.93 8.14 -6.98
CA THR A 448 12.90 7.68 -6.03
C THR A 448 13.38 7.81 -4.59
N LEU A 449 14.60 7.39 -4.28
CA LEU A 449 15.19 7.53 -2.95
C LEU A 449 15.22 9.00 -2.52
N LEU A 450 15.72 9.89 -3.38
CA LEU A 450 15.80 11.32 -3.09
C LEU A 450 14.42 11.91 -2.78
N VAL A 451 13.42 11.70 -3.65
CA VAL A 451 12.09 12.28 -3.46
C VAL A 451 11.41 11.73 -2.21
N VAL A 452 11.47 10.41 -1.98
CA VAL A 452 10.88 9.80 -0.78
C VAL A 452 11.55 10.32 0.49
N SER A 453 12.87 10.41 0.52
CA SER A 453 13.60 10.98 1.67
C SER A 453 13.23 12.43 1.94
N LEU A 454 13.08 13.25 0.89
CA LEU A 454 12.63 14.64 1.05
C LEU A 454 11.19 14.71 1.59
N VAL A 455 10.28 13.89 1.06
CA VAL A 455 8.88 13.85 1.55
C VAL A 455 8.84 13.45 3.02
N ILE A 456 9.62 12.46 3.45
CA ILE A 456 9.71 12.08 4.88
C ILE A 456 10.26 13.24 5.72
N LEU A 457 11.34 13.88 5.28
CA LEU A 457 11.99 14.96 6.04
C LEU A 457 11.08 16.19 6.20
N PHE A 458 10.33 16.52 5.16
CA PHE A 458 9.49 17.72 5.10
C PHE A 458 7.99 17.42 5.20
N CYS A 459 7.57 16.23 5.65
CA CYS A 459 6.13 15.88 5.71
C CYS A 459 5.34 16.76 6.69
N GLY A 460 5.98 17.17 7.79
CA GLY A 460 5.43 18.07 8.80
C GLY A 460 6.15 19.41 8.83
N PHE A 461 6.52 19.98 7.68
CA PHE A 461 7.23 21.27 7.63
C PHE A 461 6.44 22.41 8.30
N ASP A 462 5.11 22.33 8.28
CA ASP A 462 4.19 23.34 8.79
C ASP A 462 4.32 23.54 10.29
N VAL A 463 4.63 22.48 11.07
CA VAL A 463 4.79 22.61 12.53
C VAL A 463 6.03 23.40 12.93
N PHE A 464 6.98 23.57 12.00
CA PHE A 464 8.18 24.38 12.20
C PHE A 464 8.00 25.85 11.77
N VAL A 465 6.86 26.19 11.17
CA VAL A 465 6.52 27.59 10.85
C VAL A 465 6.00 28.28 12.10
N LYS A 466 6.52 29.49 12.37
CA LYS A 466 6.12 30.31 13.53
C LYS A 466 4.59 30.46 13.60
N GLY A 467 3.99 30.01 14.69
CA GLY A 467 2.54 30.09 14.94
C GLY A 467 1.73 28.87 14.48
N HIS A 468 2.34 27.86 13.85
CA HIS A 468 1.66 26.68 13.32
C HIS A 468 2.01 25.36 14.06
N PHE A 469 2.79 25.43 15.15
CA PHE A 469 3.18 24.23 15.90
C PHE A 469 1.96 23.56 16.55
N THR A 470 1.79 22.26 16.29
CA THR A 470 0.84 21.40 16.98
C THR A 470 1.53 20.11 17.40
N ALA A 471 1.30 19.66 18.64
CA ALA A 471 1.88 18.41 19.13
C ALA A 471 1.38 17.22 18.30
N GLN A 472 0.10 17.22 17.92
CA GLN A 472 -0.49 16.17 17.08
C GLN A 472 0.16 16.13 15.69
N GLY A 473 0.37 17.28 15.04
CA GLY A 473 1.03 17.35 13.73
C GLY A 473 2.47 16.85 13.78
N PHE A 474 3.23 17.27 14.79
CA PHE A 474 4.62 16.85 14.98
C PHE A 474 4.73 15.34 15.23
N ILE A 475 3.93 14.81 16.15
CA ILE A 475 3.95 13.39 16.50
C ILE A 475 3.53 12.54 15.29
N THR A 476 2.41 12.86 14.64
CA THR A 476 1.90 12.04 13.52
C THR A 476 2.84 12.01 12.32
N CYS A 477 3.64 13.06 12.10
CA CYS A 477 4.60 13.13 11.01
C CYS A 477 5.95 12.47 11.33
N TYR A 478 6.46 12.58 12.57
CA TYR A 478 7.84 12.19 12.88
C TYR A 478 8.00 10.96 13.79
N ILE A 479 6.93 10.48 14.44
CA ILE A 479 7.01 9.33 15.37
C ILE A 479 7.58 8.07 14.70
N ASN A 480 7.25 7.84 13.43
CA ASN A 480 7.69 6.66 12.70
C ASN A 480 9.19 6.62 12.42
N ILE A 481 9.82 7.79 12.26
CA ILE A 481 11.27 7.88 12.11
C ILE A 481 11.94 7.37 13.39
N ALA A 482 11.42 7.79 14.55
CA ALA A 482 11.91 7.34 15.84
C ALA A 482 11.63 5.84 16.07
N ILE A 483 10.42 5.35 15.77
CA ILE A 483 10.06 3.93 15.88
C ILE A 483 11.00 3.08 15.03
N PHE A 484 11.22 3.45 13.76
CA PHE A 484 12.11 2.68 12.88
C PHE A 484 13.56 2.71 13.36
N ALA A 485 14.06 3.86 13.82
CA ALA A 485 15.42 3.98 14.36
C ALA A 485 15.62 3.11 15.60
N VAL A 486 14.64 3.08 16.51
CA VAL A 486 14.66 2.22 17.70
C VAL A 486 14.59 0.74 17.32
N LEU A 487 13.68 0.35 16.41
CA LEU A 487 13.60 -1.03 15.91
C LEU A 487 14.92 -1.48 15.30
N TYR A 488 15.52 -0.65 14.44
CA TYR A 488 16.82 -0.93 13.84
C TYR A 488 17.92 -1.06 14.90
N ALA A 489 17.98 -0.15 15.88
CA ALA A 489 18.96 -0.22 16.97
C ALA A 489 18.82 -1.50 17.82
N ILE A 490 17.59 -1.88 18.17
CA ILE A 490 17.30 -3.11 18.94
C ILE A 490 17.81 -4.34 18.17
N PHE A 491 17.42 -4.49 16.90
CA PHE A 491 17.84 -5.64 16.11
C PHE A 491 19.34 -5.63 15.78
N LYS A 492 19.94 -4.44 15.64
CA LYS A 492 21.39 -4.29 15.48
C LYS A 492 22.15 -4.84 16.69
N ILE A 493 21.66 -4.57 17.90
CA ILE A 493 22.26 -5.05 19.15
C ILE A 493 21.99 -6.55 19.35
N GLN A 494 20.75 -7.01 19.12
CA GLN A 494 20.35 -8.40 19.32
C GLN A 494 21.02 -9.36 18.34
N LEU A 495 21.02 -9.03 17.04
CA LEU A 495 21.59 -9.87 15.99
C LEU A 495 23.10 -9.67 15.83
N ARG A 496 23.66 -8.59 16.39
CA ARG A 496 25.06 -8.17 16.21
C ARG A 496 25.50 -8.18 14.74
N SER A 497 24.56 -7.86 13.84
CA SER A 497 24.77 -8.01 12.41
C SER A 497 25.64 -6.89 11.85
N LYS A 498 26.35 -7.22 10.77
CA LYS A 498 27.15 -6.28 9.99
C LYS A 498 26.52 -6.11 8.61
N VAL A 499 26.76 -4.94 8.04
CA VAL A 499 26.39 -4.63 6.67
C VAL A 499 27.20 -5.52 5.72
N ILE A 500 26.53 -6.30 4.87
CA ILE A 500 27.15 -7.32 4.01
C ILE A 500 27.96 -6.64 2.90
N PRO A 501 29.29 -6.76 2.81
CA PRO A 501 30.07 -6.15 1.73
C PRO A 501 29.52 -6.51 0.35
N THR A 502 29.50 -5.58 -0.60
CA THR A 502 28.92 -5.83 -1.94
C THR A 502 29.61 -6.95 -2.72
N SER A 503 30.85 -7.29 -2.36
CA SER A 503 31.59 -8.43 -2.91
C SER A 503 31.20 -9.78 -2.31
N GLU A 504 30.52 -9.78 -1.17
CA GLU A 504 30.10 -10.98 -0.41
C GLU A 504 28.59 -11.24 -0.53
N ILE A 505 27.87 -10.40 -1.28
CA ILE A 505 26.45 -10.64 -1.57
C ILE A 505 26.36 -11.94 -2.38
N GLU A 506 25.65 -12.94 -1.85
CA GLU A 506 25.45 -14.21 -2.53
C GLU A 506 24.53 -14.03 -3.76
N LEU A 507 25.13 -14.04 -4.95
CA LEU A 507 24.41 -13.95 -6.24
C LEU A 507 24.50 -15.24 -7.04
N SER A 508 25.50 -16.08 -6.76
CA SER A 508 25.88 -17.22 -7.61
C SER A 508 24.80 -18.30 -7.64
N GLU A 509 24.23 -18.61 -6.47
CA GLU A 509 23.17 -19.61 -6.32
C GLU A 509 21.90 -19.23 -7.08
N GLU A 510 21.51 -17.96 -7.03
CA GLU A 510 20.32 -17.46 -7.76
C GLU A 510 20.54 -17.49 -9.26
N PHE A 511 21.72 -17.11 -9.76
CA PHE A 511 22.04 -17.25 -11.19
C PHE A 511 22.05 -18.71 -11.65
N ARG A 512 22.50 -19.64 -10.81
CA ARG A 512 22.41 -21.09 -11.09
C ARG A 512 20.95 -21.52 -11.21
N SER A 513 20.10 -21.17 -10.23
CA SER A 513 18.66 -21.46 -10.26
C SER A 513 17.98 -20.90 -11.52
N ILE A 514 18.30 -19.65 -11.92
CA ILE A 514 17.76 -19.03 -13.14
C ILE A 514 18.14 -19.82 -14.39
N ARG A 515 19.37 -20.33 -14.48
CA ARG A 515 19.85 -21.12 -15.63
C ARG A 515 19.16 -22.48 -15.69
N GLU A 516 19.00 -23.15 -14.55
CA GLU A 516 18.27 -24.42 -14.44
C GLU A 516 16.80 -24.28 -14.84
N GLU A 517 16.11 -23.24 -14.35
CA GLU A 517 14.72 -22.95 -14.72
C GLU A 517 14.57 -22.73 -16.23
N LYS A 518 15.49 -21.98 -16.87
CA LYS A 518 15.48 -21.76 -18.32
C LYS A 518 15.64 -23.07 -19.10
N GLN A 519 16.58 -23.93 -18.69
CA GLN A 519 16.81 -25.22 -19.34
C GLN A 519 15.59 -26.14 -19.25
N GLN A 520 14.90 -26.16 -18.10
CA GLN A 520 13.67 -26.93 -17.93
C GLN A 520 12.53 -26.41 -18.81
N GLU A 521 12.39 -25.09 -18.93
CA GLU A 521 11.39 -24.47 -19.81
C GLU A 521 11.64 -24.80 -21.29
N GLU A 522 12.90 -24.77 -21.74
CA GLU A 522 13.31 -25.11 -23.10
C GLU A 522 13.07 -26.60 -23.42
N ALA A 523 13.44 -27.50 -22.51
CA ALA A 523 13.20 -28.93 -22.65
C ALA A 523 11.69 -29.27 -22.69
N GLY A 524 10.88 -28.60 -21.87
CA GLY A 524 9.42 -28.78 -21.85
C GLY A 524 8.71 -28.26 -23.11
N GLN A 525 9.32 -27.33 -23.85
CA GLN A 525 8.80 -26.86 -25.14
C GLN A 525 9.18 -27.78 -26.30
N GLN A 526 10.26 -28.55 -26.20
CA GLN A 526 10.67 -29.52 -27.23
C GLN A 526 9.88 -30.85 -27.17
N HIS A 527 9.17 -31.12 -26.07
CA HIS A 527 8.31 -32.29 -25.89
C HIS A 527 6.81 -32.01 -26.09
N LYS A 528 6.44 -30.80 -26.51
CA LYS A 528 5.10 -30.42 -26.96
C LYS A 528 5.12 -30.16 -28.45
#